data_AF-A0A9J2P1Y4-F1
#
_entry.id   AF-A0A9J2P1Y4-F1
#
_cell.length_a   1.000
_cell.length_b   1.000
_cell.length_c   1.000
_cell.angle_alpha   90.00
_cell.angle_beta   90.00
_cell.angle_gamma   90.00
#
_symmetry.space_group_name_H-M   'P 1'
#
loop_
_entity.id
_entity.type
_entity.pdbx_description
1 polymer ?
#
loop_
_entity_poly.entity_id
_entity_poly.type
_entity_poly.pdbx_seq_one_letter_code
_entity_poly.pdbx_strand_id
1 'polypeptide(L)'
;MAALVGATGRSDAPGSVSHGYSWVPPGLSRKKVEEYMAQLPNHVVPRVNSSGEKYREKQLMLQLPRQDLSVAYCKHLANAVERKVYDEFINARNEIALDIGFVCPNIPKQMECRKCNGVLEKNEMAVMAPKLGDNCGWHPACFICHTCEQLLIDLTYCVRDGLIYCERHYAELHKPRCNACDEVSFLLLICT
;
A
#
# COMPACT_ATOMS: atom_id res chain seq x y z
N MET A 1 45.50 5.01 -18.44
CA MET A 1 45.26 3.56 -18.36
C MET A 1 44.62 3.26 -17.01
N ALA A 2 43.29 3.38 -16.92
CA ALA A 2 42.53 3.00 -15.74
C ALA A 2 41.44 2.04 -16.22
N ALA A 3 41.46 0.82 -15.69
CA ALA A 3 40.63 -0.29 -16.12
C ALA A 3 39.16 -0.05 -15.74
N LEU A 4 38.28 -0.24 -16.73
CA LEU A 4 36.83 -0.37 -16.54
C LEU A 4 36.55 -1.75 -15.97
N VAL A 5 36.31 -1.83 -14.65
CA VAL A 5 35.73 -3.03 -14.03
C VAL A 5 34.22 -2.91 -14.17
N GLY A 6 33.64 -3.85 -14.91
CA GLY A 6 32.22 -3.90 -15.24
C GLY A 6 31.34 -3.98 -14.00
N ALA A 7 30.43 -3.02 -13.87
CA ALA A 7 29.32 -3.10 -12.94
C ALA A 7 28.19 -3.92 -13.57
N THR A 8 28.23 -5.24 -13.36
CA THR A 8 27.02 -6.06 -13.39
C THR A 8 26.27 -5.85 -12.08
N GLY A 9 25.37 -4.87 -12.04
CA GLY A 9 24.42 -4.69 -10.95
C GLY A 9 23.01 -4.73 -11.53
N ARG A 10 22.37 -5.92 -11.49
CA ARG A 10 20.94 -6.02 -11.75
C ARG A 10 20.23 -5.15 -10.73
N SER A 11 19.34 -4.28 -11.18
CA SER A 11 18.48 -3.47 -10.34
C SER A 11 17.49 -4.37 -9.60
N ASP A 12 17.81 -4.75 -8.37
CA ASP A 12 16.87 -5.42 -7.48
C ASP A 12 15.85 -4.38 -6.99
N ALA A 13 14.72 -4.29 -7.68
CA ALA A 13 13.55 -3.54 -7.24
C ALA A 13 13.00 -4.14 -5.91
N PRO A 14 12.36 -3.32 -5.05
CA PRO A 14 11.64 -3.83 -3.89
C PRO A 14 10.62 -4.89 -4.32
N GLY A 15 10.70 -6.11 -3.78
CA GLY A 15 9.78 -7.21 -4.09
C GLY A 15 10.22 -8.18 -5.19
N SER A 16 11.52 -8.35 -5.44
CA SER A 16 12.04 -9.31 -6.43
C SER A 16 11.40 -10.70 -6.30
N VAL A 17 10.60 -11.04 -7.32
CA VAL A 17 9.76 -12.23 -7.43
C VAL A 17 10.61 -13.48 -7.29
N SER A 18 10.53 -14.17 -6.16
CA SER A 18 11.17 -15.46 -5.97
C SER A 18 10.39 -16.30 -4.94
N HIS A 19 10.37 -17.62 -5.15
CA HIS A 19 9.71 -18.64 -4.32
C HIS A 19 8.20 -18.84 -4.56
N GLY A 20 7.72 -18.65 -5.79
CA GLY A 20 6.35 -19.04 -6.16
C GLY A 20 5.25 -18.08 -5.70
N TYR A 21 5.62 -16.88 -5.25
CA TYR A 21 4.71 -15.76 -5.00
C TYR A 21 4.98 -14.62 -5.99
N SER A 22 3.93 -13.92 -6.43
CA SER A 22 4.04 -12.74 -7.29
C SER A 22 4.37 -11.45 -6.52
N TRP A 23 4.33 -11.50 -5.19
CA TRP A 23 4.84 -10.48 -4.29
C TRP A 23 5.17 -11.05 -2.91
N VAL A 24 6.20 -10.52 -2.27
CA VAL A 24 6.59 -10.84 -0.88
C VAL A 24 6.98 -9.55 -0.15
N PRO A 25 6.79 -9.47 1.18
CA PRO A 25 7.31 -8.35 1.95
C PRO A 25 8.84 -8.25 1.83
N PRO A 26 9.40 -7.05 1.61
CA PRO A 26 10.83 -6.87 1.43
C PRO A 26 11.62 -7.17 2.72
N GLY A 27 12.87 -7.61 2.58
CA GLY A 27 13.79 -7.79 3.71
C GLY A 27 13.58 -9.04 4.55
N LEU A 28 12.66 -9.94 4.18
CA LEU A 28 12.41 -11.19 4.90
C LEU A 28 13.20 -12.37 4.33
N SER A 29 13.61 -13.30 5.20
CA SER A 29 14.10 -14.61 4.79
C SER A 29 12.95 -15.49 4.26
N ARG A 30 13.26 -16.52 3.47
CA ARG A 30 12.24 -17.44 2.93
C ARG A 30 11.32 -18.01 4.00
N LYS A 31 11.88 -18.43 5.14
CA LYS A 31 11.09 -18.98 6.26
C LYS A 31 10.13 -17.93 6.82
N LYS A 32 10.58 -16.68 6.96
CA LYS A 32 9.75 -15.57 7.43
C LYS A 32 8.68 -15.16 6.41
N VAL A 33 8.95 -15.26 5.11
CA VAL A 33 7.93 -15.08 4.07
C VAL A 33 6.81 -16.11 4.23
N GLU A 34 7.14 -17.39 4.38
CA GLU A 34 6.13 -18.44 4.58
C GLU A 34 5.32 -18.21 5.87
N GLU A 35 6.00 -17.84 6.97
CA GLU A 35 5.33 -17.47 8.24
C GLU A 35 4.37 -16.27 8.08
N TYR A 36 4.74 -15.27 7.27
CA TYR A 36 3.87 -14.14 6.97
C TYR A 36 2.65 -14.58 6.15
N MET A 37 2.87 -15.31 5.05
CA MET A 37 1.80 -15.75 4.14
C MET A 37 0.80 -16.69 4.83
N ALA A 38 1.26 -17.51 5.78
CA ALA A 38 0.41 -18.40 6.57
C ALA A 38 -0.57 -17.67 7.50
N GLN A 39 -0.31 -16.39 7.82
CA GLN A 39 -1.18 -15.57 8.65
C GLN A 39 -2.27 -14.84 7.84
N LEU A 40 -2.25 -14.95 6.50
CA LEU A 40 -3.23 -14.31 5.63
C LEU A 40 -4.33 -15.31 5.20
N PRO A 41 -5.55 -14.83 4.87
CA PRO A 41 -6.56 -15.68 4.26
C PRO A 41 -6.07 -16.34 2.97
N ASN A 42 -6.33 -17.64 2.79
CA ASN A 42 -5.79 -18.39 1.64
C ASN A 42 -6.10 -17.77 0.26
N HIS A 43 -7.27 -17.15 0.12
CA HIS A 43 -7.71 -16.55 -1.16
C HIS A 43 -7.02 -15.22 -1.50
N VAL A 44 -6.27 -14.61 -0.57
CA VAL A 44 -5.53 -13.37 -0.81
C VAL A 44 -4.02 -13.59 -0.95
N VAL A 45 -3.51 -14.80 -0.66
CA VAL A 45 -2.08 -15.11 -0.74
C VAL A 45 -1.65 -15.14 -2.22
N PRO A 46 -0.72 -14.28 -2.66
CA PRO A 46 -0.42 -14.07 -4.07
C PRO A 46 0.55 -15.12 -4.62
N ARG A 47 0.16 -16.40 -4.60
CA ARG A 47 0.94 -17.47 -5.26
C ARG A 47 0.86 -17.30 -6.78
N VAL A 48 1.97 -17.50 -7.49
CA VAL A 48 2.02 -17.41 -8.95
C VAL A 48 1.02 -18.40 -9.57
N ASN A 49 0.26 -17.94 -10.55
CA ASN A 49 -0.84 -18.63 -11.24
C ASN A 49 -2.03 -19.01 -10.33
N SER A 50 -2.21 -18.37 -9.18
CA SER A 50 -3.33 -18.65 -8.25
C SER A 50 -4.46 -17.62 -8.31
N SER A 51 -5.58 -17.91 -7.66
CA SER A 51 -6.65 -16.93 -7.44
C SER A 51 -6.18 -15.73 -6.60
N GLY A 52 -5.22 -15.93 -5.68
CA GLY A 52 -4.66 -14.86 -4.86
C GLY A 52 -3.78 -13.90 -5.66
N GLU A 53 -3.08 -14.37 -6.69
CA GLU A 53 -2.36 -13.46 -7.61
C GLU A 53 -3.33 -12.58 -8.40
N LYS A 54 -4.39 -13.17 -8.97
CA LYS A 54 -5.46 -12.41 -9.65
C LYS A 54 -6.15 -11.43 -8.71
N TYR A 55 -6.37 -11.84 -7.47
CA TYR A 55 -6.89 -10.97 -6.42
C TYR A 55 -5.95 -9.79 -6.17
N ARG A 56 -4.63 -10.03 -6.04
CA ARG A 56 -3.62 -8.98 -5.86
C ARG A 56 -3.62 -7.99 -7.04
N GLU A 57 -3.65 -8.47 -8.27
CA GLU A 57 -3.74 -7.62 -9.47
C GLU A 57 -4.99 -6.72 -9.45
N LYS A 58 -6.14 -7.28 -9.05
CA LYS A 58 -7.37 -6.51 -8.85
C LYS A 58 -7.21 -5.47 -7.75
N GLN A 59 -6.58 -5.81 -6.62
CA GLN A 59 -6.36 -4.86 -5.52
C GLN A 59 -5.38 -3.74 -5.92
N LEU A 60 -4.33 -4.01 -6.70
CA LEU A 60 -3.46 -2.97 -7.25
C LEU A 60 -4.26 -1.95 -8.06
N MET A 61 -5.15 -2.40 -8.95
CA MET A 61 -5.99 -1.50 -9.76
C MET A 61 -6.99 -0.71 -8.92
N LEU A 62 -7.59 -1.34 -7.90
CA LEU A 62 -8.62 -0.71 -7.08
C LEU A 62 -8.03 0.26 -6.05
N GLN A 63 -6.97 -0.14 -5.36
CA GLN A 63 -6.39 0.64 -4.27
C GLN A 63 -5.46 1.74 -4.76
N LEU A 64 -4.87 1.59 -5.95
CA LEU A 64 -3.96 2.55 -6.59
C LEU A 64 -4.47 2.96 -7.99
N PRO A 65 -5.60 3.67 -8.10
CA PRO A 65 -6.14 4.11 -9.39
C PRO A 65 -5.11 4.98 -10.13
N ARG A 66 -4.90 4.72 -11.43
CA ARG A 66 -3.88 5.44 -12.22
C ARG A 66 -4.16 6.93 -12.31
N GLN A 67 -5.43 7.32 -12.29
CA GLN A 67 -5.92 8.69 -12.25
C GLN A 67 -5.45 9.43 -10.99
N ASP A 68 -5.24 8.71 -9.88
CA ASP A 68 -4.74 9.28 -8.64
C ASP A 68 -3.20 9.24 -8.58
N LEU A 69 -2.53 8.67 -9.58
CA LEU A 69 -1.07 8.56 -9.64
C LEU A 69 -0.45 9.50 -10.67
N SER A 70 -1.19 9.86 -11.73
CA SER A 70 -0.70 10.75 -12.76
C SER A 70 -1.81 11.52 -13.46
N VAL A 71 -1.57 12.82 -13.61
CA VAL A 71 -2.41 13.76 -14.38
C VAL A 71 -2.64 13.29 -15.81
N ALA A 72 -1.71 12.53 -16.40
CA ALA A 72 -1.82 12.02 -17.78
C ALA A 72 -2.97 11.03 -17.97
N TYR A 73 -3.48 10.45 -16.88
CA TYR A 73 -4.64 9.55 -16.90
C TYR A 73 -5.96 10.25 -16.55
N CYS A 74 -5.92 11.53 -16.16
CA CYS A 74 -7.12 12.31 -15.88
C CYS A 74 -7.66 12.93 -17.17
N LYS A 75 -8.89 12.58 -17.55
CA LYS A 75 -9.55 13.09 -18.77
C LYS A 75 -10.26 14.41 -18.54
N HIS A 76 -10.57 14.76 -17.28
CA HIS A 76 -11.48 15.86 -16.98
C HIS A 76 -10.85 17.02 -16.18
N LEU A 77 -9.52 17.15 -16.17
CA LEU A 77 -8.82 18.34 -15.63
C LEU A 77 -8.74 19.44 -16.71
N ALA A 78 -9.81 20.23 -16.82
CA ALA A 78 -10.04 21.18 -17.89
C ALA A 78 -9.09 22.39 -17.85
N ASN A 79 -8.80 22.94 -16.66
CA ASN A 79 -8.07 24.20 -16.54
C ASN A 79 -6.81 24.13 -15.65
N ALA A 80 -6.00 25.19 -15.70
CA ALA A 80 -4.73 25.26 -14.96
C ALA A 80 -4.93 25.28 -13.43
N VAL A 81 -6.06 25.79 -12.95
CA VAL A 81 -6.37 25.83 -11.52
C VAL A 81 -6.65 24.42 -11.01
N GLU A 82 -7.46 23.64 -11.72
CA GLU A 82 -7.73 22.23 -11.38
C GLU A 82 -6.47 21.38 -11.37
N ARG A 83 -5.60 21.55 -12.38
CA ARG A 83 -4.30 20.87 -12.41
C ARG A 83 -3.42 21.24 -11.21
N LYS A 84 -3.41 22.53 -10.83
CA LYS A 84 -2.69 22.97 -9.62
C LYS A 84 -3.25 22.33 -8.35
N VAL A 85 -4.58 22.29 -8.20
CA VAL A 85 -5.24 21.65 -7.04
C VAL A 85 -4.96 20.14 -7.00
N TYR A 86 -4.95 19.48 -8.16
CA TYR A 86 -4.55 18.07 -8.28
C TYR A 86 -3.10 17.89 -7.82
N ASP A 87 -2.16 18.69 -8.32
CA ASP A 87 -0.74 18.58 -7.97
C ASP A 87 -0.52 18.83 -6.46
N GLU A 88 -1.18 19.84 -5.89
CA GLU A 88 -1.16 20.11 -4.45
C GLU A 88 -1.69 18.91 -3.64
N PHE A 89 -2.77 18.27 -4.10
CA PHE A 89 -3.32 17.06 -3.45
C PHE A 89 -2.34 15.88 -3.53
N ILE A 90 -1.75 15.61 -4.69
CA ILE A 90 -0.79 14.52 -4.87
C ILE A 90 0.46 14.74 -4.01
N ASN A 91 0.99 15.96 -3.99
CA ASN A 91 2.15 16.30 -3.17
C ASN A 91 1.83 16.15 -1.68
N ALA A 92 0.70 16.68 -1.22
CA ALA A 92 0.27 16.50 0.17
C ALA A 92 0.07 15.02 0.53
N ARG A 93 -0.55 14.23 -0.35
CA ARG A 93 -0.67 12.77 -0.15
C ARG A 93 0.72 12.15 -0.02
N ASN A 94 1.60 12.35 -0.99
CA ASN A 94 2.88 11.65 -1.06
C ASN A 94 3.83 12.03 0.09
N GLU A 95 3.88 13.31 0.46
CA GLU A 95 4.78 13.80 1.51
C GLU A 95 4.20 13.57 2.92
N ILE A 96 2.91 13.83 3.10
CA ILE A 96 2.30 13.93 4.44
C ILE A 96 1.55 12.65 4.81
N ALA A 97 0.79 12.04 3.91
CA ALA A 97 -0.12 10.95 4.27
C ALA A 97 0.38 9.55 3.89
N LEU A 98 1.00 9.38 2.73
CA LEU A 98 1.42 8.11 2.15
C LEU A 98 2.70 7.60 2.82
N ASP A 99 2.75 6.31 3.09
CA ASP A 99 3.95 5.62 3.56
C ASP A 99 3.84 4.12 3.19
N ILE A 100 4.95 3.39 3.35
CA ILE A 100 5.02 1.94 3.13
C ILE A 100 5.34 1.25 4.45
N GLY A 101 4.45 0.37 4.87
CA GLY A 101 4.65 -0.43 6.07
C GLY A 101 5.75 -1.46 5.85
N PHE A 102 6.32 -1.97 6.93
CA PHE A 102 7.31 -3.03 6.85
C PHE A 102 6.96 -4.16 7.81
N VAL A 103 7.39 -5.38 7.47
CA VAL A 103 7.20 -6.52 8.36
C VAL A 103 8.37 -6.59 9.33
N CYS A 104 8.09 -6.43 10.63
CA CYS A 104 9.02 -6.76 11.69
C CYS A 104 8.94 -8.27 11.97
N PRO A 105 10.00 -9.06 11.68
CA PRO A 105 9.93 -10.52 11.82
C PRO A 105 9.79 -11.01 13.25
N ASN A 106 10.22 -10.18 14.21
CA ASN A 106 10.29 -10.43 15.63
C ASN A 106 10.22 -9.09 16.38
N ILE A 107 9.05 -8.72 16.90
CA ILE A 107 8.88 -7.46 17.64
C ILE A 107 9.66 -7.49 18.96
N PRO A 108 10.33 -6.38 19.35
CA PRO A 108 11.24 -6.37 20.49
C PRO A 108 10.51 -6.38 21.85
N LYS A 109 9.24 -5.97 21.88
CA LYS A 109 8.40 -5.89 23.07
C LYS A 109 6.95 -6.16 22.70
N GLN A 110 6.16 -6.58 23.69
CA GLN A 110 4.72 -6.74 23.56
C GLN A 110 4.05 -5.40 23.20
N MET A 111 3.05 -5.45 22.33
CA MET A 111 2.22 -4.29 21.98
C MET A 111 0.79 -4.73 21.62
N GLU A 112 -0.09 -3.76 21.41
CA GLU A 112 -1.47 -4.01 21.00
C GLU A 112 -1.64 -3.79 19.51
N CYS A 113 -2.35 -4.71 18.85
CA CYS A 113 -2.71 -4.58 17.44
C CYS A 113 -3.72 -3.45 17.25
N ARG A 114 -3.36 -2.46 16.44
CA ARG A 114 -4.15 -1.24 16.21
C ARG A 114 -5.50 -1.44 15.53
N LYS A 115 -5.83 -2.64 15.00
CA LYS A 115 -7.13 -2.94 14.38
C LYS A 115 -8.02 -3.81 15.25
N CYS A 116 -7.51 -4.92 15.78
CA CYS A 116 -8.32 -5.88 16.54
C CYS A 116 -8.23 -5.71 18.05
N ASN A 117 -7.36 -4.81 18.55
CA ASN A 117 -7.04 -4.62 19.97
C ASN A 117 -6.50 -5.90 20.65
N GLY A 118 -6.11 -6.89 19.85
CA GLY A 118 -5.47 -8.12 20.32
C GLY A 118 -4.00 -7.91 20.61
N VAL A 119 -3.42 -8.82 21.39
CA VAL A 119 -2.02 -8.75 21.78
C VAL A 119 -1.10 -9.21 20.65
N LEU A 120 0.00 -8.49 20.46
CA LEU A 120 1.17 -8.87 19.65
C LEU A 120 2.29 -9.19 20.65
N GLU A 121 2.65 -10.47 20.79
CA GLU A 121 3.62 -10.91 21.79
C GLU A 121 5.06 -10.64 21.38
N LYS A 122 5.95 -10.49 22.37
CA LYS A 122 7.39 -10.32 22.09
C LYS A 122 7.92 -11.47 21.22
N ASN A 123 8.75 -11.13 20.24
CA ASN A 123 9.32 -12.02 19.22
C ASN A 123 8.31 -12.55 18.18
N GLU A 124 7.04 -12.14 18.21
CA GLU A 124 6.12 -12.42 17.11
C GLU A 124 6.34 -11.49 15.92
N MET A 125 5.75 -11.85 14.78
CA MET A 125 5.77 -11.01 13.59
C MET A 125 4.65 -9.98 13.65
N ALA A 126 4.95 -8.76 13.22
CA ALA A 126 3.97 -7.70 13.05
C ALA A 126 4.26 -6.87 11.80
N VAL A 127 3.22 -6.28 11.22
CA VAL A 127 3.35 -5.20 10.25
C VAL A 127 3.45 -3.89 11.04
N MET A 128 4.44 -3.07 10.73
CA MET A 128 4.70 -1.79 11.38
C MET A 128 4.41 -0.63 10.43
N ALA A 129 3.83 0.46 10.95
CA ALA A 129 3.51 1.67 10.20
C ALA A 129 4.28 2.87 10.78
N PRO A 130 5.48 3.21 10.26
CA PRO A 130 6.34 4.25 10.80
C PRO A 130 5.64 5.61 10.95
N LYS A 131 4.81 5.99 9.97
CA LYS A 131 4.08 7.26 9.96
C LYS A 131 3.11 7.43 11.13
N LEU A 132 2.70 6.34 11.80
CA LEU A 132 1.87 6.39 13.01
C LEU A 132 2.68 6.32 14.32
N GLY A 133 4.00 6.13 14.24
CA GLY A 133 4.93 6.09 15.37
C GLY A 133 5.52 4.70 15.66
N ASP A 134 6.59 4.68 16.46
CA ASP A 134 7.49 3.52 16.67
C ASP A 134 6.86 2.27 17.32
N ASN A 135 5.63 2.38 17.83
CA ASN A 135 4.92 1.28 18.50
C ASN A 135 3.56 0.98 17.89
N CYS A 136 3.40 1.28 16.59
CA CYS A 136 2.19 1.01 15.84
C CYS A 136 2.36 -0.31 15.07
N GLY A 137 1.78 -1.37 15.60
CA GLY A 137 1.82 -2.71 15.03
C GLY A 137 0.44 -3.25 14.69
N TRP A 138 0.40 -4.11 13.68
CA TRP A 138 -0.77 -4.89 13.29
C TRP A 138 -0.35 -6.35 13.11
N HIS A 139 -1.24 -7.28 13.42
CA HIS A 139 -1.13 -8.62 12.84
C HIS A 139 -1.14 -8.52 11.31
N PRO A 140 -0.46 -9.41 10.56
CA PRO A 140 -0.46 -9.40 9.10
C PRO A 140 -1.86 -9.28 8.47
N ALA A 141 -2.83 -10.06 8.96
CA ALA A 141 -4.22 -10.01 8.48
C ALA A 141 -5.01 -8.76 8.93
N CYS A 142 -4.49 -8.00 9.90
CA CYS A 142 -5.14 -6.82 10.46
C CYS A 142 -4.71 -5.52 9.76
N PHE A 143 -3.69 -5.55 8.90
CA PHE A 143 -3.21 -4.39 8.15
C PHE A 143 -4.10 -4.10 6.94
N ILE A 144 -5.31 -3.66 7.22
CA ILE A 144 -6.40 -3.45 6.25
C ILE A 144 -6.81 -1.97 6.19
N CYS A 145 -7.35 -1.55 5.05
CA CYS A 145 -7.95 -0.23 4.90
C CYS A 145 -9.17 -0.09 5.83
N HIS A 146 -9.28 1.05 6.52
CA HIS A 146 -10.40 1.33 7.42
C HIS A 146 -11.77 1.34 6.71
N THR A 147 -11.83 1.70 5.42
CA THR A 147 -13.10 1.84 4.68
C THR A 147 -13.57 0.53 4.03
N CYS A 148 -12.72 -0.15 3.26
CA CYS A 148 -13.13 -1.38 2.55
C CYS A 148 -12.74 -2.69 3.24
N GLU A 149 -12.01 -2.60 4.35
CA GLU A 149 -11.54 -3.75 5.12
C GLU A 149 -10.73 -4.78 4.31
N GLN A 150 -10.18 -4.37 3.16
CA GLN A 150 -9.25 -5.17 2.38
C GLN A 150 -7.82 -4.91 2.85
N LEU A 151 -6.96 -5.93 2.76
CA LEU A 151 -5.52 -5.79 3.02
C LEU A 151 -4.92 -4.68 2.16
N LEU A 152 -4.10 -3.84 2.80
CA LEU A 152 -3.41 -2.75 2.12
C LEU A 152 -2.35 -3.31 1.18
N ILE A 153 -2.54 -3.03 -0.11
CA ILE A 153 -1.76 -3.65 -1.16
C ILE A 153 -0.28 -3.30 -1.01
N ASP A 154 0.56 -4.33 -1.00
CA ASP A 154 2.01 -4.24 -0.87
C ASP A 154 2.49 -3.42 0.35
N LEU A 155 1.68 -3.38 1.41
CA LEU A 155 1.89 -2.59 2.63
C LEU A 155 1.85 -1.07 2.41
N THR A 156 1.37 -0.59 1.26
CA THR A 156 1.20 0.83 0.97
C THR A 156 -0.05 1.37 1.66
N TYR A 157 0.07 2.48 2.38
CA TYR A 157 -1.02 3.04 3.17
C TYR A 157 -0.97 4.56 3.26
N CYS A 158 -2.13 5.18 3.41
CA CYS A 158 -2.26 6.59 3.75
C CYS A 158 -2.79 6.75 5.18
N VAL A 159 -2.24 7.72 5.91
CA VAL A 159 -2.67 8.04 7.28
C VAL A 159 -3.56 9.27 7.29
N ARG A 160 -4.67 9.18 8.03
CA ARG A 160 -5.50 10.33 8.39
C ARG A 160 -6.17 10.09 9.74
N ASP A 161 -6.12 11.08 10.63
CA ASP A 161 -6.77 11.04 11.95
C ASP A 161 -6.44 9.76 12.77
N GLY A 162 -5.21 9.26 12.64
CA GLY A 162 -4.74 8.05 13.32
C GLY A 162 -5.20 6.72 12.70
N LEU A 163 -5.94 6.76 11.60
CA LEU A 163 -6.43 5.60 10.85
C LEU A 163 -5.65 5.41 9.54
N ILE A 164 -5.65 4.18 9.03
CA ILE A 164 -4.99 3.79 7.78
C ILE A 164 -5.99 3.51 6.66
N TYR A 165 -5.69 4.01 5.47
CA TYR A 165 -6.53 3.90 4.29
C TYR A 165 -5.70 3.44 3.09
N CYS A 166 -6.33 2.80 2.11
CA CYS A 166 -5.72 2.71 0.79
C CYS A 166 -5.77 4.08 0.10
N GLU A 167 -4.94 4.29 -0.92
CA GLU A 167 -4.88 5.60 -1.60
C GLU A 167 -6.24 6.02 -2.17
N ARG A 168 -6.98 5.07 -2.77
CA ARG A 168 -8.34 5.31 -3.29
C ARG A 168 -9.27 5.93 -2.25
N HIS A 169 -9.41 5.28 -1.09
CA HIS A 169 -10.32 5.76 -0.05
C HIS A 169 -9.78 7.00 0.65
N TYR A 170 -8.45 7.14 0.79
CA TYR A 170 -7.88 8.39 1.28
C TYR A 170 -8.25 9.58 0.38
N ALA A 171 -8.20 9.41 -0.94
CA ALA A 171 -8.61 10.45 -1.89
C ALA A 171 -10.11 10.78 -1.77
N GLU A 172 -10.95 9.76 -1.58
CA GLU A 172 -12.40 9.93 -1.38
C GLU A 172 -12.76 10.70 -0.10
N LEU A 173 -11.88 10.73 0.91
CA LEU A 173 -12.04 11.60 2.10
C LEU A 173 -11.82 13.08 1.82
N HIS A 174 -11.27 13.44 0.66
CA HIS A 174 -10.96 14.83 0.29
C HIS A 174 -11.89 15.35 -0.80
N LYS A 175 -12.30 14.47 -1.71
CA LYS A 175 -13.01 14.82 -2.95
C LYS A 175 -13.88 13.64 -3.40
N PRO A 176 -15.12 13.86 -3.89
CA PRO A 176 -15.98 12.77 -4.35
C PRO A 176 -15.39 12.09 -5.60
N ARG A 177 -15.57 10.78 -5.77
CA ARG A 177 -15.14 10.06 -6.97
C ARG A 177 -16.30 9.87 -7.96
N CYS A 178 -16.05 10.07 -9.25
CA CYS A 178 -17.04 9.81 -10.29
C CYS A 178 -17.07 8.33 -10.67
N ASN A 179 -18.26 7.70 -10.60
CA ASN A 179 -18.43 6.26 -10.90
C ASN A 179 -18.20 5.90 -12.38
N ALA A 180 -18.28 6.87 -13.30
CA ALA A 180 -18.13 6.63 -14.74
C ALA A 180 -16.66 6.63 -15.21
N CYS A 181 -15.83 7.54 -14.70
CA CYS A 181 -14.43 7.68 -15.11
C CYS A 181 -13.41 7.27 -14.03
N ASP A 182 -13.89 6.96 -12.82
CA ASP A 182 -13.08 6.64 -11.62
C ASP A 182 -12.13 7.78 -11.19
N GLU A 183 -12.35 9.01 -11.68
CA GLU A 183 -11.58 10.19 -11.31
C GLU A 183 -12.10 10.82 -10.02
N VAL A 184 -11.17 11.34 -9.22
CA VAL A 184 -11.47 12.17 -8.06
C VAL A 184 -11.90 13.54 -8.56
N SER A 185 -13.13 13.94 -8.26
CA SER A 185 -13.71 15.20 -8.72
C SER A 185 -13.18 16.36 -7.86
N PHE A 186 -12.33 17.19 -8.46
CA PHE A 186 -11.82 18.40 -7.81
C PHE A 186 -12.86 19.55 -7.79
N LEU A 187 -14.04 19.34 -8.41
CA LEU A 187 -15.25 20.19 -8.39
C LEU A 187 -16.54 19.33 -8.38
N LEU A 188 -17.62 19.84 -7.77
CA LEU A 188 -18.95 19.19 -7.64
C LEU A 188 -19.75 19.04 -8.96
N LEU A 189 -19.20 19.42 -10.12
CA LEU A 189 -19.96 19.56 -11.38
C LEU A 189 -19.45 18.68 -12.53
N ILE A 190 -18.62 17.68 -12.27
CA ILE A 190 -18.04 16.84 -13.31
C ILE A 190 -18.61 15.43 -13.16
N CYS A 191 -19.35 14.97 -14.17
CA CYS A 191 -20.16 13.74 -14.25
C CYS A 191 -21.65 13.82 -13.86
N THR A 192 -22.34 14.95 -14.06
CA THR A 192 -23.81 14.97 -14.26
C THR A 192 -24.15 14.96 -15.75
#